data_AF-A0A2R6KKX2-F1
#
_entry.id   AF-A0A2R6KKX2-F1
#
_cell.length_a   1.000
_cell.length_b   1.000
_cell.length_c   1.000
_cell.angle_alpha   90.00
_cell.angle_beta   90.00
_cell.angle_gamma   90.00
#
_symmetry.space_group_name_H-M   'P 1'
#
loop_
_entity.id
_entity.type
_entity.pdbx_description
1 polymer ?
#
loop_
_entity_poly.entity_id
_entity_poly.type
_entity_poly.pdbx_seq_one_letter_code
_entity_poly.pdbx_strand_id
1 'polypeptide(L)'
;MTPTGTSTTNRLSERRRYRRLMVASVVGAALAALALRNLGYPVLSEGVYWAGILAFLGVLRLTPVSLFDERDRALERHASQITLTAAAVVLVLGASAARLLTTATTYAVPTVVWGALYGYAGLIAVFAAAYLWMRYRP
;
A
#
# COMPACT_ATOMS: atom_id res chain seq x y z
N MET A 1 15.26 -40.48 -17.63
CA MET A 1 14.23 -40.30 -16.58
C MET A 1 14.00 -38.81 -16.41
N THR A 2 12.84 -38.31 -16.80
CA THR A 2 12.52 -36.87 -16.91
C THR A 2 11.36 -36.50 -15.98
N PRO A 3 11.61 -36.12 -14.71
CA PRO A 3 10.58 -35.63 -13.79
C PRO A 3 10.63 -34.10 -13.69
N THR A 4 10.34 -33.37 -14.76
CA THR A 4 10.41 -31.89 -14.75
C THR A 4 9.06 -31.19 -15.00
N GLY A 5 8.07 -31.89 -15.58
CA GLY A 5 6.77 -31.29 -15.92
C GLY A 5 5.80 -31.10 -14.74
N THR A 6 5.75 -32.07 -13.82
CA THR A 6 4.81 -32.07 -12.68
C THR A 6 5.23 -31.15 -11.54
N SER A 7 6.53 -31.07 -11.23
CA SER A 7 7.08 -30.24 -10.14
C SER A 7 6.97 -28.74 -10.41
N THR A 8 7.24 -28.31 -11.65
CA THR A 8 7.16 -26.91 -12.08
C THR A 8 5.72 -26.40 -12.07
N THR A 9 4.78 -27.21 -12.55
CA THR A 9 3.35 -26.89 -12.57
C THR A 9 2.79 -26.74 -11.14
N ASN A 10 3.25 -27.58 -10.20
CA ASN A 10 2.83 -27.53 -8.80
C ASN A 10 3.34 -26.28 -8.06
N ARG A 11 4.59 -25.85 -8.30
CA ARG A 11 5.11 -24.59 -7.72
C ARG A 11 4.36 -23.35 -8.23
N LEU A 12 4.04 -23.31 -9.52
CA LEU A 12 3.31 -22.17 -10.11
C LEU A 12 1.87 -22.09 -9.61
N SER A 13 1.19 -23.22 -9.40
CA SER A 13 -0.17 -23.25 -8.85
C SER A 13 -0.19 -22.82 -7.37
N GLU A 14 0.76 -23.29 -6.55
CA GLU A 14 0.92 -22.85 -5.16
C GLU A 14 1.18 -21.35 -5.08
N ARG A 15 2.12 -20.82 -5.88
CA ARG A 15 2.42 -19.38 -5.93
C ARG A 15 1.19 -18.54 -6.27
N ARG A 16 0.38 -18.96 -7.26
CA ARG A 16 -0.88 -18.28 -7.61
C ARG A 16 -1.89 -18.33 -6.46
N ARG A 17 -1.99 -19.47 -5.76
CA ARG A 17 -2.90 -19.65 -4.63
C ARG A 17 -2.54 -18.72 -3.48
N TYR A 18 -1.29 -18.71 -3.03
CA TYR A 18 -0.84 -17.82 -1.96
C TYR A 18 -0.97 -16.34 -2.34
N ARG A 19 -0.66 -15.96 -3.58
CA ARG A 19 -0.88 -14.59 -4.07
C ARG A 19 -2.35 -14.19 -4.01
N ARG A 20 -3.25 -15.09 -4.41
CA ARG A 20 -4.70 -14.83 -4.35
C ARG A 20 -5.18 -14.73 -2.90
N LEU A 21 -4.70 -15.59 -2.01
CA LEU A 21 -5.04 -15.51 -0.57
C LEU A 21 -4.56 -14.19 0.04
N MET A 22 -3.36 -13.75 -0.31
CA MET A 22 -2.79 -12.49 0.16
C MET A 22 -3.61 -11.28 -0.29
N VAL A 23 -4.02 -11.24 -1.57
CA VAL A 23 -4.88 -10.16 -2.08
C VAL A 23 -6.30 -10.26 -1.50
N ALA A 24 -6.85 -11.47 -1.43
CA ALA A 24 -8.19 -11.70 -0.92
C ALA A 24 -8.31 -11.37 0.58
N SER A 25 -7.27 -11.60 1.38
CA SER A 25 -7.30 -11.26 2.80
C SER A 25 -7.35 -9.74 2.99
N VAL A 26 -6.54 -8.98 2.24
CA VAL A 26 -6.52 -7.51 2.35
C VAL A 26 -7.80 -6.91 1.78
N VAL A 27 -8.14 -7.25 0.52
CA VAL A 27 -9.30 -6.67 -0.16
C VAL A 27 -10.60 -7.12 0.49
N GLY A 28 -10.70 -8.40 0.82
CA GLY A 28 -11.87 -8.97 1.49
C GLY A 28 -12.09 -8.36 2.88
N ALA A 29 -11.04 -8.23 3.69
CA ALA A 29 -11.17 -7.60 5.00
C ALA A 29 -11.49 -6.11 4.90
N ALA A 30 -10.90 -5.37 3.95
CA ALA A 30 -11.20 -3.96 3.75
C ALA A 30 -12.67 -3.73 3.33
N LEU A 31 -13.18 -4.53 2.39
CA LEU A 31 -14.57 -4.45 1.95
C LEU A 31 -15.54 -4.85 3.07
N ALA A 32 -15.22 -5.93 3.81
CA ALA A 32 -16.01 -6.36 4.94
C ALA A 32 -16.04 -5.29 6.04
N ALA A 33 -14.89 -4.76 6.44
CA ALA A 33 -14.80 -3.67 7.42
C ALA A 33 -15.65 -2.45 6.99
N LEU A 34 -15.55 -2.04 5.72
CA LEU A 34 -16.35 -0.94 5.20
C LEU A 34 -17.86 -1.21 5.29
N ALA A 35 -18.30 -2.41 4.94
CA ALA A 35 -19.70 -2.81 5.05
C ALA A 35 -20.17 -2.80 6.51
N LEU A 36 -19.40 -3.38 7.44
CA LEU A 36 -19.71 -3.38 8.87
C LEU A 36 -19.81 -1.97 9.45
N ARG A 37 -18.95 -1.05 9.00
CA ARG A 37 -18.98 0.33 9.43
C ARG A 37 -20.26 1.04 8.98
N ASN A 38 -20.69 0.81 7.73
CA ASN A 38 -21.95 1.34 7.21
C ASN A 38 -23.18 0.74 7.89
N LEU A 39 -23.09 -0.49 8.42
CA LEU A 39 -24.14 -1.15 9.19
C LEU A 39 -24.18 -0.73 10.67
N GLY A 40 -23.34 0.20 11.11
CA GLY A 40 -23.33 0.71 12.48
C GLY A 40 -22.52 -0.12 13.47
N TYR A 41 -21.62 -0.99 13.01
CA TYR A 41 -20.73 -1.79 13.86
C TYR A 41 -19.26 -1.31 13.77
N PRO A 42 -18.91 -0.13 14.32
CA PRO A 42 -17.58 0.46 14.15
C PRO A 42 -16.46 -0.36 14.81
N VAL A 43 -16.71 -0.92 16.00
CA VAL A 43 -15.70 -1.71 16.73
C VAL A 43 -15.41 -3.04 16.01
N LEU A 44 -16.46 -3.71 15.53
CA LEU A 44 -16.33 -4.96 14.80
C LEU A 44 -15.67 -4.74 13.43
N SER A 45 -16.00 -3.63 12.74
CA SER A 45 -15.32 -3.19 11.52
C SER A 45 -13.81 -3.08 11.73
N GLU A 46 -13.38 -2.42 12.81
CA GLU A 46 -11.95 -2.24 13.10
C GLU A 46 -11.28 -3.59 13.39
N GLY A 47 -11.93 -4.48 14.15
CA GLY A 47 -11.44 -5.83 14.39
C GLY A 47 -11.23 -6.64 13.09
N VAL A 48 -12.18 -6.55 12.14
CA VAL A 48 -12.07 -7.21 10.83
C VAL A 48 -10.93 -6.62 10.00
N TYR A 49 -10.77 -5.29 10.01
CA TYR A 49 -9.67 -4.62 9.33
C TYR A 49 -8.30 -5.11 9.83
N TRP A 50 -8.10 -5.13 11.15
CA TRP A 50 -6.86 -5.65 11.75
C TRP A 50 -6.64 -7.14 11.50
N ALA A 51 -7.69 -7.95 11.57
CA ALA A 51 -7.60 -9.37 11.25
C ALA A 51 -7.13 -9.60 9.80
N GLY A 52 -7.59 -8.78 8.86
CA GLY A 52 -7.12 -8.77 7.48
C GLY A 52 -5.63 -8.48 7.35
N ILE A 53 -5.13 -7.46 8.06
CA ILE A 53 -3.71 -7.11 8.10
C ILE A 53 -2.88 -8.26 8.67
N LEU A 54 -3.31 -8.84 9.79
CA LEU A 54 -2.61 -9.97 10.40
C LEU A 54 -2.60 -11.20 9.50
N ALA A 55 -3.70 -11.50 8.82
CA ALA A 55 -3.78 -12.58 7.84
C ALA A 55 -2.83 -12.35 6.66
N PHE A 56 -2.77 -11.11 6.14
CA PHE A 56 -1.82 -10.72 5.10
C PHE A 56 -0.36 -10.91 5.53
N LEU A 57 -0.01 -10.44 6.73
CA LEU A 57 1.34 -10.62 7.30
C LEU A 57 1.67 -12.09 7.53
N GLY A 58 0.69 -12.88 7.99
CA GLY A 58 0.82 -14.33 8.14
C GLY A 58 1.13 -15.02 6.82
N VAL A 59 0.37 -14.72 5.76
CA VAL A 59 0.63 -15.26 4.42
C VAL A 59 2.01 -14.85 3.91
N LEU A 60 2.40 -13.58 4.08
CA LEU A 60 3.73 -13.11 3.67
C LEU A 60 4.88 -13.85 4.36
N ARG A 61 4.77 -14.10 5.67
CA ARG A 61 5.83 -14.72 6.47
C ARG A 61 5.88 -16.24 6.33
N LEU A 62 4.73 -16.89 6.14
CA LEU A 62 4.61 -18.35 6.18
C LEU A 62 4.64 -19.00 4.79
N THR A 63 4.62 -18.23 3.69
CA THR A 63 4.63 -18.81 2.35
C THR A 63 6.02 -19.42 2.04
N PRO A 64 6.11 -20.72 1.70
CA PRO A 64 7.38 -21.41 1.44
C PRO A 64 7.97 -21.12 0.04
N VAL A 65 7.29 -20.32 -0.78
CA VAL A 65 7.64 -20.04 -2.19
C VAL A 65 7.89 -18.55 -2.38
N SER A 66 8.88 -18.18 -3.19
CA SER A 66 9.07 -16.78 -3.59
C SER A 66 7.85 -16.29 -4.38
N LEU A 67 7.05 -15.42 -3.75
CA LEU A 67 5.83 -14.88 -4.34
C LEU A 67 6.09 -13.89 -5.47
N PHE A 68 7.25 -13.23 -5.46
CA PHE A 68 7.64 -12.20 -6.41
C PHE A 68 8.93 -12.59 -7.13
N ASP A 69 8.89 -12.52 -8.45
CA ASP A 69 10.01 -12.78 -9.31
C ASP A 69 10.76 -11.47 -9.64
N GLU A 70 11.88 -11.57 -10.36
CA GLU A 70 12.62 -10.38 -10.81
C GLU A 70 11.76 -9.46 -11.67
N ARG A 71 10.93 -10.02 -12.55
CA ARG A 71 10.00 -9.25 -13.39
C ARG A 71 8.95 -8.52 -12.57
N ASP A 72 8.43 -9.15 -11.51
CA ASP A 72 7.44 -8.51 -10.64
C ASP A 72 8.09 -7.37 -9.85
N ARG A 73 9.32 -7.57 -9.36
CA ARG A 73 10.09 -6.52 -8.67
C ARG A 73 10.42 -5.35 -9.58
N ALA A 74 10.76 -5.60 -10.85
CA ALA A 74 11.00 -4.55 -11.82
C ALA A 74 9.73 -3.73 -12.09
N LEU A 75 8.60 -4.40 -12.26
CA LEU A 75 7.30 -3.75 -12.43
C LEU A 75 6.90 -2.97 -11.18
N GLU A 76 7.11 -3.53 -9.99
CA GLU A 76 6.84 -2.87 -8.70
C GLU A 76 7.68 -1.60 -8.54
N ARG A 77 8.98 -1.64 -8.86
CA ARG A 77 9.84 -0.43 -8.82
C ARG A 77 9.34 0.65 -9.78
N HIS A 78 8.99 0.28 -11.00
CA HIS A 78 8.50 1.23 -12.00
C HIS A 78 7.13 1.82 -11.61
N ALA A 79 6.21 0.98 -11.15
CA ALA A 79 4.91 1.41 -10.64
C ALA A 79 5.07 2.33 -9.43
N SER A 80 5.97 1.99 -8.51
CA SER A 80 6.28 2.81 -7.32
C SER A 80 6.84 4.18 -7.70
N GLN A 81 7.70 4.24 -8.71
CA GLN A 81 8.23 5.50 -9.21
C GLN A 81 7.12 6.38 -9.81
N ILE A 82 6.24 5.80 -10.61
CA ILE A 82 5.09 6.52 -11.19
C ILE A 82 4.14 6.99 -10.09
N THR A 83 3.81 6.14 -9.11
CA THR A 83 2.88 6.52 -8.04
C THR A 83 3.47 7.58 -7.12
N LEU A 84 4.76 7.50 -6.79
CA LEU A 84 5.45 8.53 -6.00
C LEU A 84 5.49 9.87 -6.73
N THR A 85 5.79 9.87 -8.03
CA THR A 85 5.81 11.10 -8.84
C THR A 85 4.41 11.71 -8.98
N ALA A 86 3.39 10.89 -9.25
CA ALA A 86 2.00 11.35 -9.28
C ALA A 86 1.55 11.90 -7.93
N ALA A 87 1.86 11.23 -6.82
CA ALA A 87 1.55 11.69 -5.48
C ALA A 87 2.24 13.02 -5.17
N ALA A 88 3.51 13.18 -5.53
CA ALA A 88 4.24 14.44 -5.35
C ALA A 88 3.57 15.59 -6.12
N VAL A 89 3.18 15.37 -7.38
CA VAL A 89 2.46 16.38 -8.17
C VAL A 89 1.13 16.76 -7.52
N VAL A 90 0.32 15.77 -7.14
CA VAL A 90 -0.98 16.01 -6.48
C VAL A 90 -0.80 16.78 -5.17
N LEU A 91 0.23 16.45 -4.38
CA LEU A 91 0.50 17.15 -3.13
C LEU A 91 0.99 18.57 -3.33
N VAL A 92 1.86 18.81 -4.31
CA VAL A 92 2.34 20.17 -4.63
C VAL A 92 1.19 21.05 -5.09
N LEU A 93 0.35 20.54 -6.00
CA LEU A 93 -0.82 21.26 -6.49
C LEU A 93 -1.86 21.45 -5.38
N GLY A 94 -2.18 20.40 -4.63
CA GLY A 94 -3.15 20.45 -3.54
C GLY A 94 -2.73 21.40 -2.41
N ALA A 95 -1.47 21.37 -2.00
CA ALA A 95 -0.95 22.29 -0.99
C ALA A 95 -0.92 23.74 -1.50
N SER A 96 -0.61 23.95 -2.78
CA SER A 96 -0.62 25.29 -3.38
C SER A 96 -2.04 25.85 -3.49
N ALA A 97 -3.00 25.03 -3.92
CA ALA A 97 -4.41 25.38 -3.94
C ALA A 97 -4.91 25.69 -2.52
N ALA A 98 -4.62 24.85 -1.53
CA ALA A 98 -5.01 25.09 -0.14
C ALA A 98 -4.50 26.44 0.39
N ARG A 99 -3.21 26.76 0.17
CA ARG A 99 -2.63 28.06 0.52
C ARG A 99 -3.32 29.22 -0.20
N LEU A 100 -3.49 29.11 -1.51
CA LEU A 100 -4.11 30.16 -2.33
C LEU A 100 -5.57 30.41 -1.96
N LEU A 101 -6.36 29.34 -1.71
CA LEU A 101 -7.74 29.53 -1.25
C LEU A 101 -7.79 30.28 0.07
N THR A 102 -6.92 29.96 1.03
CA THR A 102 -6.90 30.64 2.33
C THR A 102 -6.46 32.10 2.25
N THR A 103 -5.65 32.48 1.26
CA THR A 103 -5.16 33.87 1.11
C THR A 103 -6.02 34.71 0.17
N ALA A 104 -6.54 34.12 -0.91
CA ALA A 104 -7.31 34.82 -1.93
C ALA A 104 -8.80 34.91 -1.61
N THR A 105 -9.29 34.12 -0.64
CA THR A 105 -10.71 34.06 -0.30
C THR A 105 -10.91 34.00 1.21
N THR A 106 -12.16 34.11 1.68
CA THR A 106 -12.53 33.88 3.09
C THR A 106 -12.69 32.39 3.44
N TYR A 107 -12.43 31.48 2.49
CA TYR A 107 -12.55 30.05 2.71
C TYR A 107 -11.44 29.54 3.64
N ALA A 108 -11.86 29.02 4.79
CA ALA A 108 -10.99 28.32 5.71
C ALA A 108 -10.87 26.84 5.30
N VAL A 109 -9.69 26.45 4.81
CA VAL A 109 -9.39 25.04 4.53
C VAL A 109 -9.43 24.24 5.84
N PRO A 110 -10.20 23.14 5.93
CA PRO A 110 -10.30 22.34 7.14
C PRO A 110 -8.94 21.83 7.63
N THR A 111 -8.74 21.82 8.95
CA THR A 111 -7.47 21.40 9.60
C THR A 111 -7.05 19.97 9.22
N VAL A 112 -8.02 19.07 8.99
CA VAL A 112 -7.75 17.70 8.53
C VAL A 112 -7.02 17.65 7.18
N VAL A 113 -7.28 18.61 6.29
CA VAL A 113 -6.61 18.69 4.97
C VAL A 113 -5.15 19.06 5.16
N TRP A 114 -4.85 20.02 6.05
CA TRP A 114 -3.48 20.35 6.42
C TRP A 114 -2.75 19.17 7.06
N GLY A 115 -3.42 18.45 7.97
CA GLY A 115 -2.90 17.22 8.56
C GLY A 115 -2.53 16.17 7.51
N ALA A 116 -3.41 15.96 6.51
CA ALA A 116 -3.15 15.05 5.40
C ALA A 116 -1.95 15.51 4.55
N LEU A 117 -1.90 16.79 4.15
CA LEU A 117 -0.80 17.35 3.36
C LEU A 117 0.55 17.20 4.06
N TYR A 118 0.63 17.57 5.35
CA TYR A 118 1.86 17.43 6.14
C TYR A 118 2.20 15.97 6.42
N GLY A 119 1.21 15.09 6.62
CA GLY A 119 1.43 13.66 6.77
C GLY A 119 2.11 13.05 5.55
N TYR A 120 1.60 13.33 4.35
CA TYR A 120 2.22 12.85 3.12
C TYR A 120 3.58 13.52 2.84
N ALA A 121 3.73 14.81 3.13
CA ALA A 121 5.04 15.47 3.05
C ALA A 121 6.07 14.81 3.98
N GLY A 122 5.66 14.44 5.20
CA GLY A 122 6.46 13.68 6.14
C GLY A 122 6.87 12.31 5.60
N LEU A 123 5.95 11.58 4.96
CA LEU A 123 6.27 10.29 4.31
C LEU A 123 7.32 10.47 3.20
N ILE A 124 7.20 11.51 2.37
CA ILE A 124 8.19 11.81 1.33
C ILE A 124 9.55 12.15 1.97
N ALA A 125 9.56 12.92 3.06
CA ALA A 125 10.78 13.25 3.79
C ALA A 125 11.45 12.01 4.40
N VAL A 126 10.67 11.09 4.98
CA VAL A 126 11.16 9.80 5.49
C VAL A 126 11.75 8.96 4.35
N PHE A 127 11.07 8.89 3.20
CA PHE A 127 11.60 8.21 2.02
C PHE A 127 12.94 8.82 1.58
N ALA A 128 13.02 10.15 1.47
CA ALA A 128 14.25 10.84 1.09
C ALA A 128 15.39 10.56 2.07
N ALA A 129 15.12 10.61 3.38
CA ALA A 129 16.09 10.30 4.42
C ALA A 129 16.57 8.83 4.33
N ALA A 130 15.65 7.88 4.18
CA ALA A 130 15.98 6.47 4.02
C ALA A 130 16.81 6.22 2.75
N TYR A 131 16.46 6.87 1.64
CA TYR A 131 17.20 6.79 0.39
C TYR A 131 18.62 7.33 0.53
N LEU A 132 18.79 8.52 1.10
CA LEU A 132 20.11 9.11 1.34
C LEU A 132 20.94 8.24 2.28
N TRP A 133 20.33 7.72 3.35
CA TRP A 133 20.99 6.80 4.27
C TRP A 133 21.49 5.55 3.54
N MET A 134 20.65 4.89 2.74
CA MET A 134 21.06 3.71 1.96
C MET A 134 22.13 4.03 0.92
N ARG A 135 22.09 5.22 0.32
CA ARG A 135 23.05 5.66 -0.71
C ARG A 135 24.44 5.96 -0.14
N TYR A 136 24.51 6.52 1.07
CA TYR A 136 25.77 6.95 1.68
C TYR A 136 26.28 6.00 2.77
N ARG A 137 25.54 4.93 3.08
CA ARG A 137 26.03 3.86 3.95
C ARG A 137 27.05 3.01 3.18
N PRO A 138 28.29 2.87 3.69
CA PRO A 138 29.32 2.02 3.09
C PRO A 138 28.97 0.54 3.15
#